data_AF-A0A368JR60-F1
#
_entry.id   AF-A0A368JR60-F1
#
_cell.length_a   1.000
_cell.length_b   1.000
_cell.length_c   1.000
_cell.angle_alpha   90.00
_cell.angle_beta   90.00
_cell.angle_gamma   90.00
#
_symmetry.space_group_name_H-M   'P 1'
#
loop_
_entity.id
_entity.type
_entity.pdbx_description
1 polymer ?
#
loop_
_entity_poly.entity_id
_entity_poly.type
_entity_poly.pdbx_seq_one_letter_code
_entity_poly.pdbx_strand_id
1 'polypeptide(L)' 'MLLKADLKRIAQARLHDAKVLLDAGRYDGATYLCGYAIELGLKLRICKTLK' A
#
# COMPACT_ATOMS: atom_id res chain seq x y z
N MET A 1 -15.41 -9.07 -0.03
CA MET A 1 -14.46 -9.51 1.01
C MET A 1 -13.08 -9.56 0.34
N LEU A 2 -12.16 -8.66 0.67
CA LEU A 2 -10.83 -8.60 0.04
C LEU A 2 -10.02 -9.85 0.42
N LEU A 3 -9.50 -10.59 -0.57
CA LEU A 3 -8.66 -11.76 -0.29
C LEU A 3 -7.25 -11.31 0.12
N LYS A 4 -6.55 -12.14 0.91
CA LYS A 4 -5.17 -11.88 1.36
C LYS A 4 -4.21 -11.65 0.18
N ALA A 5 -4.47 -12.29 -0.97
CA ALA A 5 -3.71 -12.11 -2.20
C ALA A 5 -3.88 -10.70 -2.79
N ASP A 6 -5.08 -10.11 -2.64
CA ASP A 6 -5.39 -8.78 -3.14
C ASP A 6 -4.65 -7.70 -2.36
N LEU A 7 -4.45 -7.89 -1.04
CA LEU A 7 -3.74 -6.91 -0.20
C LEU A 7 -2.31 -6.62 -0.69
N LYS A 8 -1.56 -7.66 -1.11
CA LYS A 8 -0.20 -7.45 -1.64
C LYS A 8 -0.24 -6.68 -2.97
N ARG A 9 -1.16 -7.06 -3.87
CA ARG A 9 -1.31 -6.42 -5.18
C ARG A 9 -1.72 -4.96 -5.04
N ILE A 10 -2.66 -4.66 -4.16
CA ILE A 10 -3.12 -3.28 -3.87
C ILE A 10 -1.99 -2.47 -3.27
N ALA A 11 -1.24 -3.01 -2.29
CA ALA A 11 -0.11 -2.30 -1.69
C ALA A 11 0.94 -1.93 -2.74
N GLN A 12 1.29 -2.85 -3.64
CA GLN A 12 2.24 -2.58 -4.73
C GLN A 12 1.72 -1.54 -5.72
N ALA A 13 0.44 -1.61 -6.10
CA ALA A 13 -0.17 -0.59 -6.95
C ALA A 13 -0.11 0.80 -6.31
N ARG A 14 -0.36 0.90 -5.00
CA ARG A 14 -0.32 2.18 -4.27
C ARG A 14 1.09 2.75 -4.15
N LEU A 15 2.12 1.91 -4.04
CA LEU A 15 3.51 2.36 -4.12
C LEU A 15 3.88 2.89 -5.50
N HIS A 16 3.37 2.27 -6.58
CA HIS A 16 3.58 2.77 -7.93
C HIS A 16 2.92 4.15 -8.12
N ASP A 17 1.66 4.29 -7.70
CA ASP A 17 0.96 5.58 -7.76
C ASP A 17 1.64 6.65 -6.89
N ALA A 18 2.13 6.27 -5.70
CA ALA A 18 2.89 7.17 -4.85
C ALA A 18 4.16 7.69 -5.54
N LYS A 19 4.83 6.82 -6.31
CA LYS A 19 6.01 7.21 -7.10
C LYS A 19 5.64 8.21 -8.19
N VAL A 20 4.54 7.99 -8.91
CA VAL A 20 4.02 8.94 -9.91
C VAL A 20 3.70 10.30 -9.28
N LEU A 21 3.05 10.32 -8.11
CA LEU A 21 2.75 11.56 -7.40
C LEU A 21 4.00 12.28 -6.90
N LEU A 22 4.99 11.53 -6.43
CA LEU A 22 6.27 12.08 -6.00
C LEU A 22 6.98 12.77 -7.16
N ASP A 23 7.06 12.10 -8.31
CA ASP A 23 7.71 12.63 -9.52
C ASP A 23 6.95 13.85 -10.08
N ALA A 24 5.64 13.96 -9.81
CA ALA A 24 4.80 15.12 -10.13
C ALA A 24 4.83 16.24 -9.06
N GLY A 25 5.65 16.14 -8.02
CA GLY A 25 5.75 17.14 -6.94
C GLY A 25 4.54 17.17 -5.98
N ARG A 26 3.67 16.15 -6.03
CA ARG A 26 2.47 16.02 -5.19
C ARG A 26 2.82 15.27 -3.90
N TYR A 27 3.65 15.87 -3.06
CA TYR A 27 4.25 15.21 -1.88
C TYR A 27 3.23 14.68 -0.86
N ASP A 28 2.17 15.43 -0.57
CA ASP A 28 1.15 14.99 0.39
C ASP A 28 0.44 13.72 -0.08
N GLY A 29 0.08 13.68 -1.37
CA GLY A 29 -0.54 12.52 -2.00
C GLY A 29 0.40 11.32 -2.06
N ALA A 30 1.67 11.54 -2.41
CA ALA A 30 2.69 10.50 -2.40
C ALA A 30 2.88 9.89 -1.01
N THR A 31 2.98 10.73 0.02
CA THR A 31 3.16 10.31 1.42
C THR A 31 1.95 9.52 1.92
N TYR A 32 0.74 10.00 1.62
CA TYR A 32 -0.50 9.30 1.98
C TYR A 32 -0.57 7.90 1.35
N LEU A 33 -0.28 7.79 0.05
CA LEU A 33 -0.31 6.49 -0.64
C LEU A 33 0.78 5.53 -0.14
N CYS A 34 1.97 6.03 0.19
CA CYS A 34 3.00 5.25 0.86
C CYS A 34 2.52 4.71 2.22
N GLY A 35 1.91 5.56 3.06
CA GLY A 35 1.34 5.16 4.35
C GLY A 35 0.28 4.07 4.20
N TYR A 36 -0.61 4.22 3.21
CA TYR A 36 -1.64 3.22 2.92
C TYR A 36 -1.04 1.87 2.47
N ALA A 37 0.01 1.89 1.64
CA ALA A 37 0.70 0.67 1.24
C ALA A 37 1.33 -0.07 2.43
N ILE A 38 1.91 0.66 3.39
CA ILE A 38 2.45 0.10 4.63
C ILE A 38 1.34 -0.53 5.47
N GLU A 39 0.22 0.16 5.66
CA GLU A 39 -0.94 -0.35 6.40
C GLU A 39 -1.42 -1.70 5.84
N LEU A 40 -1.56 -1.79 4.52
CA LEU A 40 -1.96 -3.04 3.83
C LEU A 40 -0.93 -4.16 4.04
N GLY A 41 0.37 -3.83 3.98
CA GLY A 41 1.45 -4.77 4.25
C GLY A 41 1.42 -5.32 5.68
N LEU A 42 1.17 -4.45 6.67
CA LEU A 42 1.02 -4.84 8.08
C LEU A 42 -0.22 -5.72 8.29
N LYS A 43 -1.38 -5.34 7.73
CA LYS A 43 -2.60 -6.16 7.77
C LYS A 43 -2.36 -7.55 7.17
N LEU A 44 -1.65 -7.64 6.04
CA LEU A 44 -1.27 -8.91 5.45
C LEU A 44 -0.33 -9.71 6.36
N ARG A 45 0.64 -9.06 7.02
CA ARG A 45 1.55 -9.73 7.96
C ARG A 45 0.79 -10.29 9.16
N ILE A 46 -0.08 -9.50 9.78
CA ILE A 46 -0.95 -9.93 10.89
C ILE A 46 -1.78 -11.16 10.46
N CYS A 47 -2.41 -11.09 9.29
CA CYS A 47 -3.18 -12.21 8.71
C CYS A 47 -2.36 -13.48 8.45
N LYS A 48 -1.04 -13.38 8.30
CA LYS A 48 -0.13 -14.52 8.12
C LYS A 48 0.37 -15.07 9.46
N THR A 49 0.54 -14.20 10.45
CA THR A 49 1.02 -14.57 11.80
C THR A 49 -0.09 -15.21 12.63
N LEU A 50 -1.31 -14.67 12.61
CA LEU A 50 -2.45 -15.16 13.41
C LEU A 50 -3.18 -16.33 12.75
N LYS A 51 -2.49 -17.07 11.89
CA LYS A 51 -3.09 -18.13 11.07
C LYS A 51 -2.93 -19.48 11.73
#